data_AF-A0A940SZA7-F1
#
_entry.id   AF-A0A940SZA7-F1
#
_cell.length_a   1.000
_cell.length_b   1.000
_cell.length_c   1.000
_cell.angle_alpha   90.00
_cell.angle_beta   90.00
_cell.angle_gamma   90.00
#
_symmetry.space_group_name_H-M   'P 1'
#
loop_
_entity.id
_entity.type
_entity.pdbx_description
1 polymer ?
#
loop_
_entity_poly.entity_id
_entity_poly.type
_entity_poly.pdbx_seq_one_letter_code
_entity_poly.pdbx_strand_id
1 'polypeptide(L)'
;MKRKRISYDEYEQLKVSLKGLAWTWQSYQDQFPNGWYDFKYSPRLRQFIDCDQEESLLSQGHYKSFPKRVVFPQTVYNEIKELTLIHEELLDVLAHPPYGTCLSSQLESRSTVLKNKSTFHVE
;
A
#
# COMPACT_ATOMS: atom_id res chain seq x y z
N MET A 1 12.35 -26.96 -11.24
CA MET A 1 11.87 -25.63 -10.77
C MET A 1 12.57 -24.52 -11.55
N LYS A 2 11.83 -23.60 -12.18
CA LYS A 2 12.42 -22.45 -12.88
C LYS A 2 12.96 -21.44 -11.85
N ARG A 3 14.12 -20.82 -12.14
CA ARG A 3 14.75 -19.81 -11.28
C ARG A 3 14.87 -18.50 -12.05
N LYS A 4 14.57 -17.39 -11.38
CA LYS A 4 14.80 -16.05 -11.91
C LYS A 4 16.13 -15.52 -11.36
N ARG A 5 16.93 -14.91 -12.23
CA ARG A 5 18.16 -14.20 -11.84
C ARG A 5 17.91 -12.71 -12.07
N ILE A 6 18.17 -11.91 -11.06
CA ILE A 6 18.01 -10.45 -11.10
C ILE A 6 19.33 -9.77 -10.72
N SER A 7 19.50 -8.51 -11.13
CA SER A 7 20.63 -7.69 -10.67
C SER A 7 20.49 -7.39 -9.18
N TYR A 8 21.60 -7.01 -8.55
CA TYR A 8 21.55 -6.54 -7.16
C TYR A 8 20.74 -5.25 -7.02
N ASP A 9 20.82 -4.34 -8.00
CA ASP A 9 20.03 -3.11 -8.00
C ASP A 9 18.52 -3.39 -8.08
N GLU A 10 18.10 -4.33 -8.92
CA GLU A 10 16.69 -4.74 -8.98
C GLU A 10 16.24 -5.35 -7.65
N TYR A 11 17.10 -6.15 -7.01
CA TYR A 11 16.79 -6.71 -5.68
C TYR A 11 16.60 -5.63 -4.61
N GLU A 12 17.47 -4.62 -4.56
CA GLU A 12 17.34 -3.54 -3.58
C GLU A 12 16.07 -2.71 -3.80
N GLN A 13 15.68 -2.46 -5.06
CA GLN A 13 14.40 -1.79 -5.37
C GLN A 13 13.18 -2.60 -4.89
N LEU A 14 13.17 -3.92 -5.13
CA LEU A 14 12.09 -4.80 -4.66
C LEU A 14 12.03 -4.81 -3.13
N LYS A 15 13.18 -4.88 -2.46
CA LYS A 15 13.28 -4.87 -1.00
C LYS A 15 12.75 -3.57 -0.39
N VAL A 16 13.10 -2.41 -0.96
CA VAL A 16 12.57 -1.12 -0.50
C VAL A 16 11.05 -1.07 -0.68
N SER A 17 10.54 -1.58 -1.79
CA SER A 17 9.10 -1.58 -2.06
C SER A 17 8.32 -2.47 -1.09
N LEU A 18 8.81 -3.68 -0.83
CA LEU A 18 8.18 -4.59 0.16
C LEU A 18 8.14 -3.98 1.55
N LYS A 19 9.24 -3.32 1.97
CA LYS A 19 9.34 -2.63 3.26
C LYS A 19 8.34 -1.48 3.40
N GLY A 20 8.09 -0.76 2.31
CA GLY A 20 7.12 0.34 2.28
C GLY A 20 5.67 -0.13 2.26
N LEU A 21 5.40 -1.34 1.76
CA LEU A 21 4.05 -1.79 1.43
C LEU A 21 3.08 -1.78 2.63
N ALA A 22 3.50 -2.26 3.79
CA ALA A 22 2.64 -2.29 4.98
C ALA A 22 2.24 -0.87 5.43
N TRP A 23 3.19 0.06 5.44
CA TRP A 23 2.94 1.45 5.79
C TRP A 23 2.08 2.16 4.75
N THR A 24 2.32 1.93 3.46
CA THR A 24 1.55 2.50 2.36
C THR A 24 0.10 1.98 2.39
N TRP A 25 -0.09 0.69 2.67
CA TRP A 25 -1.42 0.10 2.84
C TRP A 25 -2.19 0.76 3.99
N GLN A 26 -1.56 0.89 5.16
CA GLN A 26 -2.17 1.57 6.31
C GLN A 26 -2.53 3.02 5.97
N SER A 27 -1.61 3.76 5.34
CA SER A 27 -1.81 5.15 4.93
C SER A 27 -2.98 5.29 3.95
N TYR A 28 -3.14 4.33 3.04
CA TYR A 28 -4.28 4.27 2.13
C TYR A 28 -5.59 4.04 2.90
N GLN A 29 -5.63 3.09 3.84
CA GLN A 29 -6.84 2.82 4.63
C GLN A 29 -7.28 4.03 5.46
N ASP A 30 -6.33 4.79 5.99
CA ASP A 30 -6.61 6.00 6.78
C ASP A 30 -7.13 7.16 5.92
N GLN A 31 -6.60 7.36 4.72
CA GLN A 31 -6.95 8.50 3.86
C GLN A 31 -8.15 8.22 2.95
N PHE A 32 -8.27 6.98 2.48
CA PHE A 32 -9.26 6.57 1.49
C PHE A 32 -9.91 5.25 1.93
N PRO A 33 -10.84 5.27 2.90
CA PRO A 33 -11.60 4.10 3.31
C PRO A 33 -12.65 3.70 2.26
N ASN A 34 -12.32 3.80 0.97
CA ASN A 34 -13.18 3.32 -0.10
C ASN A 34 -13.02 1.80 -0.21
N GLY A 35 -14.13 1.08 -0.32
CA GLY A 35 -14.11 -0.38 -0.29
C GLY A 35 -13.49 -1.05 -1.53
N TRP A 36 -13.13 -0.29 -2.58
CA TRP A 36 -12.69 -0.88 -3.84
C TRP A 36 -11.29 -1.48 -3.74
N TYR A 37 -10.30 -0.72 -3.27
CA TYR A 37 -8.94 -1.24 -3.12
C TYR A 37 -8.81 -2.16 -1.90
N ASP A 38 -9.65 -1.98 -0.88
CA ASP A 38 -9.81 -3.00 0.17
C ASP A 38 -10.31 -4.31 -0.40
N PHE A 39 -11.39 -4.32 -1.20
CA PHE A 39 -11.82 -5.54 -1.86
C PHE A 39 -10.75 -6.15 -2.79
N LYS A 40 -10.06 -5.31 -3.57
CA LYS A 40 -9.06 -5.75 -4.56
C LYS A 40 -7.80 -6.33 -3.92
N TYR A 41 -7.26 -5.70 -2.88
CA TYR A 41 -5.92 -5.99 -2.35
C TYR A 41 -5.89 -6.56 -0.93
N SER A 42 -6.91 -6.31 -0.11
CA SER A 42 -6.91 -6.70 1.31
C SER A 42 -6.63 -8.19 1.54
N PRO A 43 -7.17 -9.16 0.75
CA PRO A 43 -6.83 -10.58 0.95
C PRO A 43 -5.34 -10.88 0.81
N ARG A 44 -4.68 -10.27 -0.18
CA ARG A 44 -3.26 -10.49 -0.46
C ARG A 44 -2.36 -9.75 0.53
N LEU A 45 -2.72 -8.50 0.84
CA LEU A 45 -1.97 -7.66 1.77
C LEU A 45 -2.08 -8.14 3.21
N ARG A 46 -3.24 -8.62 3.67
CA ARG A 46 -3.38 -9.26 4.98
C ARG A 46 -2.48 -10.49 5.09
N GLN A 47 -2.46 -11.34 4.08
CA GLN A 47 -1.56 -12.50 4.10
C GLN A 47 -0.08 -12.08 4.21
N PHE A 48 0.32 -11.03 3.49
CA PHE A 48 1.68 -10.51 3.54
C PHE A 48 2.03 -9.87 4.90
N ILE A 49 1.16 -9.00 5.41
CA ILE A 49 1.36 -8.19 6.62
C ILE A 49 1.17 -9.04 7.89
N ASP A 50 0.06 -9.79 7.99
CA ASP A 50 -0.28 -10.55 9.21
C ASP A 50 0.68 -11.72 9.44
N CYS A 51 1.25 -12.28 8.36
CA CYS A 51 2.21 -13.38 8.45
C CYS A 51 3.67 -12.92 8.36
N ASP A 52 3.93 -11.61 8.41
CA ASP A 52 5.27 -11.00 8.32
C ASP A 52 6.13 -11.61 7.20
N GLN A 53 5.54 -11.74 6.00
CA GLN A 53 6.15 -12.51 4.91
C GLN A 53 7.35 -11.81 4.27
N GLU A 54 7.63 -10.56 4.61
CA GLU A 54 8.75 -9.79 4.07
C GLU A 54 10.07 -10.57 4.17
N GLU A 55 10.47 -10.95 5.38
CA GLU A 55 11.75 -11.61 5.61
C GLU A 55 11.76 -13.02 4.98
N SER A 56 10.62 -13.71 5.02
CA SER A 56 10.46 -15.04 4.43
C SER A 56 10.64 -15.03 2.90
N LEU A 57 10.09 -14.02 2.20
CA LEU A 57 10.22 -13.91 0.75
C LEU A 57 11.64 -13.52 0.35
N LEU A 58 12.24 -12.55 1.06
CA LEU A 58 13.60 -12.07 0.75
C LEU A 58 14.68 -13.12 1.05
N SER A 59 14.51 -13.91 2.12
CA SER A 59 15.48 -14.95 2.53
C SER A 59 15.55 -16.13 1.55
N GLN A 60 14.54 -16.33 0.69
CA GLN A 60 14.58 -17.32 -0.38
C GLN A 60 15.47 -16.89 -1.57
N GLY A 61 16.02 -15.67 -1.55
CA GLY A 61 16.97 -15.16 -2.52
C GLY A 61 18.40 -15.58 -2.20
N HIS A 62 19.09 -16.21 -3.15
CA HIS A 62 20.51 -16.52 -3.02
C HIS A 62 21.37 -15.44 -3.68
N TYR A 63 22.12 -14.71 -2.86
CA TYR A 63 23.10 -13.73 -3.35
C TYR A 63 24.34 -14.40 -3.94
N LYS A 64 24.78 -13.91 -5.10
CA LYS A 64 26.06 -14.24 -5.72
C LYS A 64 26.89 -12.97 -5.80
N SER A 65 28.08 -13.00 -5.19
CA SER A 65 29.04 -11.90 -5.19
C SER A 65 29.59 -11.60 -6.59
N PHE A 66 29.71 -12.63 -7.43
CA PHE A 66 30.16 -12.49 -8.81
C PHE A 66 29.43 -13.45 -9.77
N PRO A 67 28.78 -12.96 -10.85
CA PRO A 67 28.38 -11.56 -11.04
C PRO A 67 27.36 -11.14 -9.96
N LYS A 68 27.42 -9.89 -9.47
CA LYS A 68 26.53 -9.33 -8.43
C LYS A 68 25.05 -9.51 -8.78
N ARG A 69 24.43 -10.59 -8.31
CA ARG A 69 23.07 -11.00 -8.67
C ARG A 69 22.40 -11.73 -7.53
N VAL A 70 21.07 -11.67 -7.51
CA VAL A 70 20.25 -12.49 -6.61
C VAL A 70 19.45 -13.49 -7.44
N VAL A 71 19.34 -14.72 -6.95
CA VAL A 71 18.62 -15.80 -7.61
C VAL A 71 17.46 -16.24 -6.75
N PHE A 72 16.25 -16.14 -7.29
CA PHE A 72 15.02 -16.56 -6.64
C PHE A 72 14.39 -17.77 -7.35
N PRO A 73 13.62 -18.60 -6.63
CA PRO A 73 12.58 -19.40 -7.27
C PRO A 73 11.64 -18.50 -8.09
N GLN A 74 11.23 -18.95 -9.28
CA GLN A 74 10.39 -18.13 -10.16
C GLN A 74 9.07 -17.71 -9.49
N THR A 75 8.48 -18.59 -8.68
CA THR A 75 7.24 -18.33 -7.95
C THR A 75 7.39 -17.19 -6.95
N VAL A 76 8.46 -17.24 -6.14
CA VAL A 76 8.79 -16.20 -5.16
C VAL A 76 9.04 -14.86 -5.84
N TYR A 77 9.80 -14.86 -6.95
CA TYR A 77 10.03 -13.63 -7.69
C TYR A 77 8.73 -13.01 -8.22
N ASN A 78 7.81 -13.83 -8.73
CA ASN A 78 6.52 -13.35 -9.22
C ASN A 78 5.67 -12.75 -8.08
N GLU A 79 5.70 -13.38 -6.90
CA GLU A 79 5.02 -12.90 -5.70
C GLU A 79 5.60 -11.56 -5.20
N ILE A 80 6.93 -11.45 -5.11
CA ILE A 80 7.60 -10.19 -4.76
C ILE A 80 7.25 -9.09 -5.78
N LYS A 81 7.22 -9.43 -7.08
CA LYS A 81 6.84 -8.48 -8.13
C LYS A 81 5.40 -8.03 -8.03
N GLU A 82 4.47 -8.95 -7.77
CA GLU A 82 3.05 -8.63 -7.56
C GLU A 82 2.87 -7.65 -6.39
N LEU A 83 3.48 -7.95 -5.24
CA LEU A 83 3.43 -7.09 -4.06
C LEU A 83 4.05 -5.71 -4.32
N THR A 84 5.13 -5.65 -5.10
CA THR A 84 5.75 -4.39 -5.52
C THR A 84 4.81 -3.58 -6.42
N LEU A 85 4.11 -4.21 -7.35
CA LEU A 85 3.13 -3.53 -8.21
C LEU A 85 1.96 -2.97 -7.39
N ILE A 86 1.48 -3.72 -6.40
CA ILE A 86 0.44 -3.22 -5.48
C ILE A 86 0.96 -2.00 -4.71
N HIS A 87 2.21 -2.04 -4.23
CA HIS A 87 2.82 -0.90 -3.55
C HIS A 87 2.85 0.35 -4.44
N GLU A 88 3.29 0.21 -5.69
CA GLU A 88 3.33 1.31 -6.66
C GLU A 88 1.92 1.86 -6.96
N GLU A 89 0.92 1.00 -7.15
CA GLU A 89 -0.47 1.44 -7.40
C GLU A 89 -1.06 2.17 -6.19
N LEU A 90 -0.78 1.70 -4.96
CA LEU A 90 -1.23 2.41 -3.75
C LEU A 90 -0.54 3.77 -3.59
N LEU A 91 0.75 3.88 -3.91
CA LEU A 91 1.45 5.17 -3.92
C LEU A 91 0.83 6.12 -4.95
N ASP A 92 0.50 5.62 -6.15
CA ASP A 92 -0.16 6.42 -7.18
C ASP A 92 -1.53 6.93 -6.70
N VAL A 93 -2.34 6.07 -6.06
CA VAL A 93 -3.63 6.46 -5.48
C VAL A 93 -3.48 7.49 -4.36
N LEU A 94 -2.45 7.35 -3.53
CA LEU A 94 -2.16 8.32 -2.46
C LEU A 94 -1.72 9.68 -3.02
N ALA A 95 -0.92 9.70 -4.09
CA ALA A 95 -0.47 10.92 -4.75
C ALA A 95 -1.56 11.56 -5.63
N HIS A 96 -2.39 10.72 -6.24
CA HIS A 96 -3.42 11.05 -7.22
C HIS A 96 -4.73 10.36 -6.84
N PRO A 97 -5.42 10.86 -5.79
CA PRO A 97 -6.71 10.31 -5.41
C PRO A 97 -7.68 10.32 -6.59
N PRO A 98 -8.36 9.20 -6.88
CA PRO A 98 -9.29 9.14 -7.99
C PRO A 98 -10.42 10.17 -7.81
N TYR A 99 -10.83 10.82 -8.91
CA TYR A 99 -11.90 11.80 -8.91
C TYR A 99 -13.15 11.25 -8.19
N GLY A 100 -13.54 11.86 -7.07
CA GLY A 100 -14.66 11.43 -6.24
C GLY A 100 -14.28 10.95 -4.83
N THR A 101 -12.99 10.77 -4.51
CA THR A 101 -12.52 10.53 -3.13
C THR A 101 -12.22 11.81 -2.36
N CYS A 102 -12.78 12.95 -2.79
CA CYS A 102 -12.70 14.20 -2.04
C CYS A 102 -13.28 13.95 -0.66
N LEU A 103 -12.39 13.89 0.34
CA LEU A 103 -12.70 13.85 1.75
C LEU A 103 -13.85 14.81 2.01
N SER A 104 -14.99 14.24 2.35
CA SER A 104 -16.11 14.94 2.99
C SER A 104 -15.70 15.31 4.43
N SER A 105 -14.51 15.89 4.60
CA SER A 105 -13.93 16.33 5.87
C SER A 105 -13.59 17.82 5.83
N GLN A 106 -14.36 18.60 5.05
CA GLN A 106 -14.58 20.03 5.28
C GLN A 106 -16.04 20.35 5.62
N LEU A 107 -16.86 19.35 5.95
CA LEU A 107 -18.28 19.54 6.32
C LEU A 107 -18.56 19.54 7.84
N GLU A 108 -17.56 19.30 8.69
CA GLU A 108 -17.73 19.35 10.15
C GLU A 108 -17.16 20.59 10.85
N SER A 109 -16.54 21.53 10.11
CA SER A 109 -16.05 22.79 10.72
C SER A 109 -16.96 24.00 10.50
N ARG A 110 -18.16 23.85 9.90
CA ARG A 110 -19.07 24.98 9.63
C ARG A 110 -20.55 24.77 9.95
N SER A 111 -20.95 23.66 10.57
CA SER A 111 -22.37 23.41 10.95
C SER A 111 -22.72 23.73 12.41
N THR A 112 -21.82 24.32 13.20
CA THR A 112 -22.09 24.69 14.61
C THR A 112 -22.05 26.19 14.92
N VAL A 113 -21.86 27.09 13.93
CA VAL A 113 -21.81 28.54 14.20
C VAL A 113 -23.07 29.32 13.76
N LEU A 114 -24.06 28.71 13.08
CA LEU A 114 -25.27 29.44 12.65
C LEU A 114 -26.62 28.81 13.05
N LYS A 115 -26.64 27.90 14.04
CA LYS A 115 -27.89 27.46 14.71
C LYS A 115 -28.25 28.26 15.97
N ASN A 116 -27.56 29.39 16.23
CA ASN A 116 -27.89 30.28 17.36
C ASN A 116 -28.47 31.63 16.91
N LYS A 117 -29.28 31.66 15.85
CA LYS A 117 -30.01 32.90 15.49
C LYS A 117 -31.39 32.65 14.90
N SER A 118 -32.20 31.91 15.65
CA SER A 118 -33.67 31.92 15.70
C SER A 118 -33.97 30.96 16.84
N THR A 119 -34.41 31.38 18.02
CA THR A 119 -35.71 32.00 18.26
C THR A 119 -35.69 32.55 19.69
N PHE A 120 -35.83 33.86 19.87
CA PHE A 120 -36.51 34.41 21.04
C PHE A 120 -37.63 35.27 20.48
N HIS A 121 -38.85 34.80 20.70
CA HIS A 121 -40.09 35.52 20.47
C HIS A 121 -40.80 35.61 21.82
N VAL A 122 -41.61 36.66 21.98
CA VAL A 122 -42.60 36.90 23.06
C VAL A 122 -41.95 37.51 24.32
N GLU A 123 -42.32 38.70 24.81
CA GLU A 123 -43.57 39.49 24.74
C GLU A 123 -43.41 40.93 24.23
#